data_AF-A0A1M6GZZ2-F1
#
_entry.id   AF-A0A1M6GZZ2-F1
#
_cell.length_a   1.000
_cell.length_b   1.000
_cell.length_c   1.000
_cell.angle_alpha   90.00
_cell.angle_beta   90.00
_cell.angle_gamma   90.00
#
_symmetry.space_group_name_H-M   'P 1'
#
loop_
_entity.id
_entity.type
_entity.pdbx_description
1 polymer ?
#
loop_
_entity_poly.entity_id
_entity_poly.type
_entity_poly.pdbx_seq_one_letter_code
_entity_poly.pdbx_strand_id
1 'polypeptide(L)'
;MQNKLTVLLLILLACPAFSQVGGENVYQFLNLISSPRQAALGGKTITTYDYDVNQPLFNPASINEEMNGRLALNYSNYLGDVNYGTASYAYTHDKHVNTFHAGVTYINYGKFDGRNEFGDATGTFTGGEVALSLGYAYNVPWTNLYLGANAKFISSTLESYQSFGAAVDLGAIYVDDKNDINYGLVIRNFGTQITTYNGEKEKLPFEVIAGISQELENVPVRWHLTLENLQKWKVAFANPARSEQTIDGGVQEEKVGFLANAFRHVIFGVEVLPQKAINIRLSYNFRRAAELKILDQRTFSGISAGFGIRFNKFRFDYSYSRYTSASNTSQFGLMINL
;
A
#
# COMPACT_ATOMS: atom_id res chain seq x y z
N MET A 1 -19.31 -43.33 37.05
CA MET A 1 -19.41 -41.86 36.98
C MET A 1 -18.09 -41.19 36.57
N GLN A 2 -16.93 -41.68 37.03
CA GLN A 2 -15.61 -41.14 36.65
C GLN A 2 -15.38 -41.03 35.13
N ASN A 3 -15.65 -42.08 34.34
CA ASN A 3 -15.41 -42.05 32.89
C ASN A 3 -16.24 -40.98 32.13
N LYS A 4 -17.43 -40.61 32.65
CA LYS A 4 -18.25 -39.55 32.03
C LYS A 4 -17.69 -38.17 32.34
N LEU A 5 -17.08 -37.99 33.52
CA LEU A 5 -16.43 -36.75 33.93
C LEU A 5 -15.14 -36.52 33.12
N THR A 6 -14.38 -37.60 32.87
CA THR A 6 -13.15 -37.53 32.06
C THR A 6 -13.43 -37.19 30.60
N VAL A 7 -14.49 -37.75 30.01
CA VAL A 7 -14.92 -37.42 28.63
C VAL A 7 -15.40 -35.97 28.53
N LEU A 8 -16.14 -35.47 29.52
CA LEU A 8 -16.57 -34.07 29.58
C LEU A 8 -15.37 -33.11 29.67
N LEU A 9 -14.35 -33.46 30.47
CA LEU A 9 -13.12 -32.68 30.62
C LEU A 9 -12.31 -32.62 29.31
N LEU A 10 -12.24 -33.74 28.57
CA LEU A 10 -11.57 -33.82 27.25
C LEU A 10 -12.29 -32.99 26.17
N ILE A 11 -13.62 -32.92 26.21
CA ILE A 11 -14.40 -32.07 25.29
C ILE A 11 -14.23 -30.58 25.62
N LEU A 12 -14.11 -30.21 26.89
CA LEU A 12 -13.83 -28.85 27.35
C LEU A 12 -12.41 -28.37 27.00
N LEU A 13 -11.44 -29.28 26.89
CA LEU A 13 -10.07 -28.99 26.45
C LEU A 13 -9.93 -28.87 24.92
N ALA A 14 -10.93 -29.33 24.15
CA ALA A 14 -10.95 -29.25 22.69
C ALA A 14 -11.49 -27.92 22.16
N CYS A 15 -11.15 -26.80 22.82
CA CYS A 15 -11.52 -25.48 22.34
C CYS A 15 -10.79 -25.22 21.01
N PRO A 16 -11.49 -24.91 19.89
CA PRO A 16 -10.82 -24.53 18.67
C PRO A 16 -10.08 -23.21 18.92
N ALA A 17 -8.76 -23.26 19.02
CA ALA A 17 -7.93 -22.09 18.98
C ALA A 17 -7.98 -21.54 17.55
N PHE A 18 -8.69 -20.43 17.34
CA PHE A 18 -8.55 -19.68 16.10
C PHE A 18 -7.20 -18.98 16.12
N SER A 19 -6.38 -19.25 15.11
CA SER A 19 -5.13 -18.52 14.86
C SER A 19 -5.42 -17.03 14.65
N GLN A 20 -4.42 -16.20 14.96
CA GLN A 20 -4.48 -14.74 14.84
C GLN A 20 -4.82 -14.32 13.40
N VAL A 21 -5.49 -13.17 13.24
CA VAL A 21 -5.88 -12.56 11.94
C VAL A 21 -4.67 -11.98 11.17
N GLY A 22 -3.46 -12.51 11.40
CA GLY A 22 -2.23 -12.05 10.76
C GLY A 22 -1.87 -12.92 9.57
N GLY A 23 -1.64 -12.29 8.41
CA GLY A 23 -1.16 -13.00 7.21
C GLY A 23 -2.26 -13.60 6.33
N GLU A 24 -3.28 -12.83 5.96
CA GLU A 24 -4.33 -13.31 5.05
C GLU A 24 -3.83 -13.57 3.61
N ASN A 25 -2.70 -12.95 3.22
CA ASN A 25 -2.20 -12.98 1.84
C ASN A 25 -0.68 -13.11 1.81
N VAL A 26 -0.21 -13.78 0.76
CA VAL A 26 1.20 -13.84 0.38
C VAL A 26 1.59 -12.58 -0.41
N TYR A 27 2.89 -12.24 -0.46
CA TYR A 27 3.42 -11.08 -1.21
C TYR A 27 2.81 -9.74 -0.79
N GLN A 28 2.56 -9.55 0.50
CA GLN A 28 1.95 -8.31 1.02
C GLN A 28 2.75 -7.05 0.67
N PHE A 29 4.05 -7.19 0.36
CA PHE A 29 4.91 -6.10 -0.09
C PHE A 29 4.40 -5.37 -1.36
N LEU A 30 3.57 -6.02 -2.17
CA LEU A 30 2.93 -5.41 -3.35
C LEU A 30 2.04 -4.20 -3.01
N ASN A 31 1.57 -4.12 -1.77
CA ASN A 31 0.76 -3.00 -1.27
C ASN A 31 1.58 -1.93 -0.54
N LEU A 32 2.92 -2.04 -0.51
CA LEU A 32 3.78 -0.98 -0.02
C LEU A 32 3.65 0.27 -0.89
N ILE A 33 3.87 1.42 -0.27
CA ILE A 33 3.70 2.71 -0.90
C ILE A 33 4.85 2.93 -1.89
N SER A 34 4.53 3.35 -3.11
CA SER A 34 5.53 3.36 -4.19
C SER A 34 6.44 4.57 -4.19
N SER A 35 6.01 5.72 -3.65
CA SER A 35 6.80 6.97 -3.64
C SER A 35 6.50 7.87 -2.43
N PRO A 36 7.40 8.80 -2.08
CA PRO A 36 7.16 9.76 -1.01
C PRO A 36 5.97 10.69 -1.30
N ARG A 37 5.75 11.08 -2.57
CA ARG A 37 4.56 11.86 -2.95
C ARG A 37 3.29 11.11 -2.58
N GLN A 38 3.21 9.82 -2.92
CA GLN A 38 2.07 8.99 -2.59
C GLN A 38 1.94 8.77 -1.08
N ALA A 39 3.04 8.54 -0.36
CA ALA A 39 3.02 8.37 1.09
C ALA A 39 2.53 9.62 1.83
N ALA A 40 2.95 10.80 1.39
CA ALA A 40 2.49 12.08 1.95
C ALA A 40 0.99 12.31 1.73
N LEU A 41 0.43 11.74 0.65
CA LEU A 41 -0.99 11.80 0.31
C LEU A 41 -1.82 10.61 0.86
N GLY A 42 -1.26 9.84 1.79
CA GLY A 42 -1.99 8.81 2.54
C GLY A 42 -1.83 7.40 1.97
N GLY A 43 -0.96 7.23 0.98
CA GLY A 43 -0.40 5.96 0.53
C GLY A 43 -1.11 5.28 -0.64
N LYS A 44 -2.35 5.68 -0.97
CA LYS A 44 -3.16 5.00 -2.01
C LYS A 44 -3.78 5.95 -3.03
N THR A 45 -3.18 7.10 -3.27
CA THR A 45 -3.67 8.05 -4.26
C THR A 45 -3.58 7.44 -5.66
N ILE A 46 -4.71 7.30 -6.35
CA ILE A 46 -4.79 6.69 -7.69
C ILE A 46 -5.18 7.67 -8.80
N THR A 47 -5.53 8.91 -8.47
CA THR A 47 -6.08 9.89 -9.41
C THR A 47 -5.05 10.86 -9.99
N THR A 48 -3.78 10.74 -9.59
CA THR A 48 -2.70 11.56 -10.13
C THR A 48 -2.48 11.18 -11.60
N TYR A 49 -2.64 12.15 -12.48
CA TYR A 49 -2.37 12.02 -13.92
C TYR A 49 -1.51 13.21 -14.31
N ASP A 50 -0.20 13.03 -14.19
CA ASP A 50 0.81 14.03 -14.51
C ASP A 50 2.13 13.32 -14.82
N TYR A 51 3.22 14.07 -14.74
CA TYR A 51 4.55 13.60 -14.96
C TYR A 51 5.17 12.59 -13.96
N ASP A 52 4.49 12.24 -12.87
CA ASP A 52 5.08 11.38 -11.84
C ASP A 52 5.18 9.91 -12.30
N VAL A 53 6.39 9.53 -12.72
CA VAL A 53 6.70 8.19 -13.22
C VAL A 53 6.55 7.08 -12.16
N ASN A 54 6.37 7.40 -10.88
CA ASN A 54 6.08 6.41 -9.85
C ASN A 54 4.61 5.99 -9.80
N GLN A 55 3.69 6.85 -10.26
CA GLN A 55 2.25 6.63 -10.18
C GLN A 55 1.79 5.34 -10.89
N PRO A 56 2.37 4.93 -12.04
CA PRO A 56 2.00 3.68 -12.70
C PRO A 56 2.20 2.42 -11.86
N LEU A 57 3.10 2.40 -10.87
CA LEU A 57 3.25 1.25 -9.94
C LEU A 57 1.96 0.98 -9.13
N PHE A 58 1.10 2.00 -9.00
CA PHE A 58 -0.16 1.92 -8.27
C PHE A 58 -1.38 1.99 -9.19
N ASN A 59 -1.35 2.85 -10.22
CA ASN A 59 -2.41 2.95 -11.22
C ASN A 59 -1.83 2.97 -12.63
N PRO A 60 -1.85 1.85 -13.38
CA PRO A 60 -1.30 1.81 -14.74
C PRO A 60 -2.00 2.75 -15.72
N ALA A 61 -3.25 3.16 -15.48
CA ALA A 61 -3.94 4.12 -16.36
C ALA A 61 -3.36 5.55 -16.27
N SER A 62 -2.44 5.81 -15.33
CA SER A 62 -1.74 7.10 -15.28
C SER A 62 -0.59 7.21 -16.27
N ILE A 63 -0.17 6.13 -16.94
CA ILE A 63 0.95 6.15 -17.88
C ILE A 63 0.64 7.12 -19.02
N ASN A 64 1.50 8.12 -19.20
CA ASN A 64 1.30 9.18 -20.20
C ASN A 64 2.63 9.73 -20.72
N GLU A 65 2.59 10.51 -21.79
CA GLU A 65 3.78 11.05 -22.46
C GLU A 65 4.62 12.01 -21.60
N GLU A 66 4.06 12.67 -20.58
CA GLU A 66 4.82 13.57 -19.71
C GLU A 66 5.89 12.82 -18.90
N MET A 67 5.73 11.50 -18.75
CA MET A 67 6.65 10.61 -18.05
C MET A 67 7.87 10.22 -18.90
N ASN A 68 7.87 10.50 -20.21
CA ASN A 68 8.95 10.09 -21.11
C ASN A 68 10.33 10.54 -20.61
N GLY A 69 11.29 9.62 -20.59
CA GLY A 69 12.67 9.91 -20.19
C GLY A 69 12.84 10.14 -18.69
N ARG A 70 11.80 9.93 -17.86
CA ARG A 70 11.89 10.11 -16.42
C ARG A 70 12.26 8.81 -15.73
N LEU A 71 13.29 8.90 -14.89
CA LEU A 71 13.71 7.85 -13.98
C LEU A 71 13.41 8.29 -12.55
N ALA A 72 12.80 7.44 -11.74
CA ALA A 72 12.62 7.67 -10.31
C ALA A 72 13.18 6.52 -9.48
N LEU A 73 13.77 6.86 -8.34
CA LEU A 73 14.27 5.95 -7.32
C LEU A 73 13.73 6.41 -5.97
N ASN A 74 13.15 5.49 -5.21
CA ASN A 74 12.63 5.78 -3.88
C ASN A 74 13.14 4.75 -2.88
N TYR A 75 13.37 5.22 -1.65
CA TYR A 75 13.82 4.43 -0.53
C TYR A 75 12.99 4.76 0.71
N SER A 76 12.58 3.73 1.44
CA SER A 76 11.84 3.84 2.68
C SER A 76 12.53 3.03 3.77
N ASN A 77 12.84 3.70 4.89
CA ASN A 77 13.20 3.01 6.12
C ASN A 77 11.90 2.65 6.87
N TYR A 78 11.57 1.36 6.89
CA TYR A 78 10.32 0.86 7.45
C TYR A 78 10.52 0.39 8.91
N LEU A 79 9.49 -0.23 9.48
CA LEU A 79 9.48 -0.68 10.86
C LEU A 79 10.41 -1.90 11.06
N GLY A 80 11.18 -1.93 12.15
CA GLY A 80 11.91 -3.13 12.59
C GLY A 80 12.99 -3.61 11.60
N ASP A 81 13.97 -2.75 11.30
CA ASP A 81 15.07 -2.96 10.36
C ASP A 81 14.69 -3.28 8.89
N VAL A 82 13.39 -3.39 8.62
CA VAL A 82 12.84 -3.56 7.28
C VAL A 82 13.12 -2.31 6.45
N ASN A 83 13.63 -2.51 5.24
CA ASN A 83 13.81 -1.45 4.27
C ASN A 83 13.23 -1.89 2.92
N TYR A 84 12.69 -0.94 2.17
CA TYR A 84 12.17 -1.22 0.84
C TYR A 84 12.41 -0.04 -0.07
N GLY A 85 12.40 -0.31 -1.37
CA GLY A 85 12.62 0.70 -2.38
C GLY A 85 11.88 0.39 -3.66
N THR A 86 11.72 1.43 -4.46
CA THR A 86 11.13 1.31 -5.79
C THR A 86 12.01 2.02 -6.81
N ALA A 87 11.95 1.53 -8.04
CA ALA A 87 12.50 2.19 -9.21
C ALA A 87 11.41 2.26 -10.28
N SER A 88 11.39 3.31 -11.07
CA SER A 88 10.43 3.47 -12.16
C SER A 88 11.03 4.25 -13.32
N TYR A 89 10.71 3.84 -14.53
CA TYR A 89 11.13 4.47 -15.76
C TYR A 89 10.01 4.43 -16.79
N ALA A 90 9.89 5.49 -17.59
CA ALA A 90 8.96 5.51 -18.71
C ALA A 90 9.65 5.99 -19.98
N TYR A 91 9.26 5.36 -21.09
CA TYR A 91 9.78 5.65 -22.42
C TYR A 91 8.64 5.72 -23.42
N THR A 92 8.61 6.81 -24.18
CA THR A 92 7.65 7.03 -25.26
C THR A 92 8.34 6.76 -26.59
N HIS A 93 7.86 5.73 -27.30
CA HIS A 93 8.39 5.38 -28.62
C HIS A 93 7.87 6.33 -29.71
N ASP A 94 6.58 6.66 -29.67
CA ASP A 94 5.93 7.61 -30.58
C ASP A 94 4.87 8.42 -29.79
N LYS A 95 4.79 9.71 -30.08
CA LYS A 95 3.90 10.69 -29.42
C LYS A 95 2.42 10.37 -29.61
N HIS A 96 2.07 9.58 -30.62
CA HIS A 96 0.66 9.30 -30.92
C HIS A 96 0.11 8.02 -30.29
N VAL A 97 0.93 7.12 -29.72
CA VAL A 97 0.36 5.85 -29.25
C VAL A 97 1.11 5.07 -28.15
N ASN A 98 2.37 5.34 -27.83
CA ASN A 98 3.17 4.31 -27.14
C ASN A 98 4.10 4.80 -26.03
N THR A 99 3.56 5.09 -24.84
CA THR A 99 4.35 5.20 -23.60
C THR A 99 4.36 3.85 -22.89
N PHE A 100 5.55 3.30 -22.67
CA PHE A 100 5.79 2.12 -21.87
C PHE A 100 6.32 2.51 -20.50
N HIS A 101 5.88 1.80 -19.47
CA HIS A 101 6.39 1.93 -18.12
C HIS A 101 7.09 0.65 -17.69
N ALA A 102 8.19 0.79 -16.98
CA ALA A 102 8.83 -0.30 -16.28
C ALA A 102 9.11 0.13 -14.85
N GLY A 103 8.90 -0.77 -13.90
CA GLY A 103 9.17 -0.47 -12.51
C GLY A 103 9.54 -1.70 -11.70
N VAL A 104 10.22 -1.46 -10.59
CA VAL A 104 10.64 -2.50 -9.65
C VAL A 104 10.23 -2.08 -8.25
N THR A 105 9.72 -3.01 -7.47
CA THR A 105 9.50 -2.87 -6.03
C THR A 105 10.29 -3.95 -5.31
N TYR A 106 11.08 -3.57 -4.31
CA TYR A 106 11.92 -4.49 -3.54
C TYR A 106 11.74 -4.24 -2.04
N ILE A 107 11.67 -5.31 -1.25
CA ILE A 107 11.70 -5.26 0.21
C ILE A 107 12.79 -6.19 0.76
N ASN A 108 13.45 -5.74 1.82
CA ASN A 108 14.39 -6.50 2.63
C ASN A 108 13.87 -6.50 4.07
N TYR A 109 13.70 -7.68 4.65
CA TYR A 109 13.19 -7.83 6.01
C TYR A 109 14.25 -7.64 7.11
N GLY A 110 15.50 -7.39 6.74
CA GLY A 110 16.61 -7.27 7.68
C GLY A 110 17.18 -8.64 8.06
N LYS A 111 17.81 -8.72 9.23
CA LYS A 111 18.41 -9.95 9.75
C LYS A 111 17.72 -10.34 11.04
N PHE A 112 17.43 -11.62 11.17
CA PHE A 112 16.81 -12.21 12.35
C PHE A 112 17.76 -13.21 12.98
N ASP A 113 17.77 -13.26 14.31
CA ASP A 113 18.51 -14.27 15.07
C ASP A 113 17.72 -15.58 15.07
N GLY A 114 18.34 -16.64 14.55
CA GLY A 114 17.79 -17.99 14.57
C GLY A 114 18.01 -18.66 15.93
N ARG A 115 16.96 -19.32 16.43
CA ARG A 115 17.02 -20.20 17.61
C ARG A 115 16.32 -21.51 17.34
N ASN A 116 16.82 -22.61 17.90
CA ASN A 116 16.13 -23.89 17.88
C ASN A 116 15.00 -23.94 18.94
N GLU A 117 14.28 -25.05 18.99
CA GLU A 117 13.21 -25.31 19.96
C GLU A 117 13.66 -25.30 21.44
N PHE A 118 14.95 -25.49 21.69
CA PHE A 118 15.57 -25.41 23.03
C PHE A 118 16.08 -24.00 23.37
N GLY A 119 15.99 -23.05 22.43
CA GLY A 119 16.44 -21.66 22.59
C GLY A 119 17.91 -21.43 22.26
N ASP A 120 18.66 -22.45 21.83
CA ASP A 120 20.06 -22.32 21.40
C ASP A 120 20.15 -21.60 20.06
N ALA A 121 21.17 -20.77 19.88
CA ALA A 121 21.37 -20.01 18.65
C ALA A 121 21.73 -20.92 17.47
N THR A 122 21.02 -20.77 16.35
CA THR A 122 21.23 -21.56 15.11
C THR A 122 21.86 -20.76 13.96
N GLY A 123 22.07 -19.45 14.15
CA GLY A 123 22.65 -18.55 13.15
C GLY A 123 21.81 -17.29 12.97
N THR A 124 21.96 -16.62 11.83
CA THR A 124 21.07 -15.52 11.42
C THR A 124 20.42 -15.87 10.09
N PHE A 125 19.18 -15.46 9.89
CA PHE A 125 18.47 -15.59 8.63
C PHE A 125 17.92 -14.25 8.15
N THR A 126 17.57 -14.18 6.88
CA THR A 126 17.04 -12.98 6.23
C THR A 126 15.94 -13.35 5.25
N GLY A 127 15.24 -12.36 4.73
CA GLY A 127 14.26 -12.53 3.68
C GLY A 127 14.19 -11.28 2.81
N GLY A 128 13.85 -11.47 1.55
CA GLY A 128 13.67 -10.39 0.61
C GLY A 128 12.74 -10.78 -0.53
N GLU A 129 12.04 -9.79 -1.05
CA GLU A 129 11.10 -9.97 -2.14
C GLU A 129 11.30 -8.87 -3.18
N VAL A 130 11.06 -9.22 -4.44
CA VAL A 130 11.14 -8.30 -5.57
C VAL A 130 9.96 -8.54 -6.51
N ALA A 131 9.36 -7.46 -7.01
CA ALA A 131 8.40 -7.47 -8.09
C ALA A 131 8.92 -6.61 -9.24
N LEU A 132 9.04 -7.22 -10.41
CA LEU A 132 9.25 -6.50 -11.67
C LEU A 132 7.89 -6.22 -12.29
N SER A 133 7.67 -5.01 -12.78
CA SER A 133 6.42 -4.57 -13.40
C SER A 133 6.67 -3.93 -14.76
N LEU A 134 5.82 -4.26 -15.72
CA LEU A 134 5.77 -3.65 -17.04
C LEU A 134 4.36 -3.17 -17.32
N GLY A 135 4.24 -1.92 -17.75
CA GLY A 135 2.97 -1.22 -17.86
C GLY A 135 2.76 -0.56 -19.22
N TYR A 136 1.48 -0.50 -19.61
CA TYR A 136 1.02 0.26 -20.77
C TYR A 136 -0.35 0.87 -20.49
N ALA A 137 -0.61 2.06 -21.05
CA ALA A 137 -1.92 2.69 -21.04
C ALA A 137 -2.39 3.04 -22.44
N TYR A 138 -3.70 2.93 -22.62
CA TYR A 138 -4.44 3.21 -23.83
C TYR A 138 -5.44 4.34 -23.55
N ASN A 139 -5.38 5.40 -24.35
CA ASN A 139 -6.39 6.44 -24.35
C ASN A 139 -7.56 6.05 -25.26
N VAL A 140 -8.78 6.04 -24.72
CA VAL A 140 -9.99 5.74 -25.49
C VAL A 140 -10.28 6.91 -26.45
N PRO A 141 -10.31 6.65 -27.78
CA PRO A 141 -10.45 7.70 -28.79
C PRO A 141 -11.65 8.63 -28.55
N TRP A 142 -11.44 9.93 -28.78
CA TRP A 142 -12.43 11.00 -28.60
C TRP A 142 -12.97 11.17 -27.17
N THR A 143 -12.27 10.61 -26.18
CA THR A 143 -12.61 10.77 -24.76
C THR A 143 -11.36 11.09 -23.97
N ASN A 144 -11.55 11.49 -22.71
CA ASN A 144 -10.47 11.66 -21.74
C ASN A 144 -10.39 10.45 -20.78
N LEU A 145 -10.73 9.25 -21.28
CA LEU A 145 -10.69 8.01 -20.52
C LEU A 145 -9.43 7.23 -20.88
N TYR A 146 -8.60 6.99 -19.89
CA TYR A 146 -7.37 6.20 -19.99
C TYR A 146 -7.57 4.87 -19.30
N LEU A 147 -7.22 3.79 -19.99
CA LEU A 147 -7.23 2.42 -19.48
C LEU A 147 -5.80 1.91 -19.45
N GLY A 148 -5.37 1.30 -18.36
CA GLY A 148 -4.00 0.80 -18.24
C GLY A 148 -3.92 -0.58 -17.65
N ALA A 149 -2.85 -1.30 -17.97
CA ALA A 149 -2.53 -2.58 -17.38
C ALA A 149 -1.05 -2.67 -17.00
N ASN A 150 -0.75 -3.30 -15.87
CA ASN A 150 0.60 -3.75 -15.51
C ASN A 150 0.64 -5.26 -15.43
N ALA A 151 1.67 -5.88 -15.99
CA ALA A 151 2.06 -7.25 -15.69
C ALA A 151 3.18 -7.24 -14.65
N LYS A 152 3.06 -8.08 -13.61
CA LYS A 152 4.04 -8.21 -12.52
C LYS A 152 4.57 -9.63 -12.45
N PHE A 153 5.89 -9.75 -12.35
CA PHE A 153 6.56 -10.99 -11.97
C PHE A 153 7.18 -10.83 -10.59
N ILE A 154 6.91 -11.79 -9.70
CA ILE A 154 7.21 -11.70 -8.27
C ILE A 154 8.18 -12.83 -7.92
N SER A 155 9.22 -12.48 -7.20
CA SER A 155 10.17 -13.43 -6.60
C SER A 155 10.29 -13.12 -5.13
N SER A 156 10.05 -14.12 -4.30
CA SER A 156 10.14 -14.00 -2.85
C SER A 156 11.03 -15.10 -2.29
N THR A 157 11.95 -14.71 -1.41
CA THR A 157 12.83 -15.62 -0.69
C THR A 157 12.74 -15.28 0.78
N LEU A 158 12.28 -16.25 1.58
CA LEU A 158 12.16 -16.13 3.03
C LEU A 158 13.02 -17.23 3.65
N GLU A 159 14.16 -16.85 4.24
CA GLU A 159 15.21 -17.77 4.68
C GLU A 159 15.67 -18.69 3.53
N SER A 160 15.23 -19.94 3.53
CA SER A 160 15.57 -20.97 2.54
C SER A 160 14.42 -21.28 1.58
N TYR A 161 13.22 -20.77 1.87
CA TYR A 161 12.02 -21.00 1.08
C TYR A 161 11.90 -19.97 -0.03
N GLN A 162 11.60 -20.45 -1.24
CA GLN A 162 11.45 -19.61 -2.43
C GLN A 162 10.06 -19.77 -3.05
N SER A 163 9.49 -18.66 -3.49
CA SER A 163 8.18 -18.64 -4.14
C SER A 163 8.17 -17.59 -5.26
N PHE A 164 7.65 -17.99 -6.41
CA PHE A 164 7.46 -17.12 -7.56
C PHE A 164 5.97 -16.90 -7.80
N GLY A 165 5.61 -15.69 -8.22
CA GLY A 165 4.24 -15.29 -8.50
C GLY A 165 4.12 -14.46 -9.76
N ALA A 166 2.90 -14.36 -10.26
CA ALA A 166 2.55 -13.41 -11.32
C ALA A 166 1.24 -12.72 -10.97
N ALA A 167 1.15 -11.44 -11.30
CA ALA A 167 -0.06 -10.64 -11.07
C ALA A 167 -0.27 -9.62 -12.18
N VAL A 168 -1.52 -9.17 -12.30
CA VAL A 168 -1.92 -8.08 -13.18
C VAL A 168 -2.62 -7.00 -12.36
N ASP A 169 -2.31 -5.74 -12.67
CA ASP A 169 -3.12 -4.60 -12.24
C ASP A 169 -3.86 -4.03 -13.46
N LEU A 170 -5.10 -3.60 -13.26
CA LEU A 170 -5.91 -2.90 -14.24
C LEU A 170 -6.34 -1.55 -13.66
N GLY A 171 -6.21 -0.50 -14.45
CA GLY A 171 -6.55 0.86 -14.06
C GLY A 171 -7.46 1.53 -15.08
N ALA A 172 -8.28 2.44 -14.59
CA ALA A 172 -9.01 3.41 -15.39
C ALA A 172 -8.87 4.80 -14.73
N ILE A 173 -8.61 5.83 -15.54
CA ILE A 173 -8.66 7.23 -15.12
C ILE A 173 -9.47 8.03 -16.13
N TYR A 174 -10.45 8.78 -15.66
CA TYR A 174 -11.13 9.81 -16.45
C TYR A 174 -10.65 11.20 -16.02
N VAL A 175 -10.14 11.99 -16.97
CA VAL A 175 -9.59 13.32 -16.74
C VAL A 175 -10.57 14.38 -17.27
N ASP A 176 -11.21 15.13 -16.38
CA ASP A 176 -12.07 16.26 -16.73
C ASP A 176 -11.25 17.55 -16.72
N ASP A 177 -10.73 17.91 -17.89
CA ASP A 177 -9.90 19.11 -18.08
C ASP A 177 -10.64 20.42 -17.79
N LYS A 178 -11.99 20.43 -17.86
CA LYS A 178 -12.76 21.67 -17.67
C LYS A 178 -12.91 22.06 -16.21
N ASN A 179 -13.01 21.05 -15.34
CA ASN A 179 -13.25 21.24 -13.90
C ASN A 179 -12.01 20.87 -13.06
N ASP A 180 -10.91 20.48 -13.72
CA ASP A 180 -9.69 19.93 -13.12
C ASP A 180 -9.95 18.73 -12.20
N ILE A 181 -10.88 17.85 -12.59
CA ILE A 181 -11.28 16.67 -11.82
C ILE A 181 -10.73 15.39 -12.44
N ASN A 182 -10.09 14.55 -11.65
CA ASN A 182 -9.70 13.21 -12.05
C ASN A 182 -10.49 12.17 -11.25
N TYR A 183 -11.08 11.21 -11.95
CA TYR A 183 -11.73 10.04 -11.37
C TYR A 183 -10.87 8.81 -11.66
N GLY A 184 -10.62 7.98 -10.66
CA GLY A 184 -9.79 6.78 -10.80
C GLY A 184 -10.49 5.54 -10.27
N LEU A 185 -10.27 4.41 -10.95
CA LEU A 185 -10.61 3.07 -10.48
C LEU A 185 -9.44 2.15 -10.77
N VAL A 186 -9.02 1.35 -9.79
CA VAL A 186 -7.93 0.40 -9.96
C VAL A 186 -8.28 -0.93 -9.30
N ILE A 187 -7.95 -2.01 -10.01
CA ILE A 187 -7.98 -3.38 -9.54
C ILE A 187 -6.52 -3.85 -9.51
N ARG A 188 -5.99 -4.14 -8.33
CA ARG A 188 -4.58 -4.46 -8.12
C ARG A 188 -4.37 -5.90 -7.68
N ASN A 189 -3.21 -6.44 -8.04
CA ASN A 189 -2.68 -7.72 -7.61
C ASN A 189 -3.60 -8.91 -7.93
N PHE A 190 -4.29 -8.87 -9.08
CA PHE A 190 -5.05 -10.01 -9.57
C PHE A 190 -4.08 -11.05 -10.14
N GLY A 191 -3.87 -12.16 -9.44
CA GLY A 191 -2.82 -13.12 -9.80
C GLY A 191 -2.76 -14.36 -8.93
N THR A 192 -1.66 -15.10 -9.03
CA THR A 192 -1.46 -16.36 -8.32
C THR A 192 0.03 -16.66 -8.07
N GLN A 193 0.31 -17.57 -7.14
CA GLN A 193 1.61 -18.19 -6.98
C GLN A 193 1.86 -19.21 -8.11
N ILE A 194 3.00 -19.05 -8.78
CA ILE A 194 3.55 -20.04 -9.72
C ILE A 194 4.17 -21.19 -8.92
N THR A 195 4.98 -20.85 -7.91
CA THR A 195 5.54 -21.83 -6.95
C THR A 195 5.20 -21.42 -5.53
N THR A 196 5.03 -22.40 -4.65
CA THR A 196 4.66 -22.20 -3.24
C THR A 196 5.87 -22.44 -2.34
N TYR A 197 5.86 -21.91 -1.12
CA TYR A 197 6.95 -22.14 -0.17
C TYR A 197 6.95 -23.57 0.39
N ASN A 198 5.75 -24.13 0.63
CA ASN A 198 5.56 -25.39 1.36
C ASN A 198 4.50 -26.32 0.74
N GLY A 199 4.16 -26.12 -0.54
CA GLY A 199 3.12 -26.90 -1.23
C GLY A 199 1.71 -26.29 -1.16
N GLU A 200 1.44 -25.37 -0.23
CA GLU A 200 0.13 -24.71 -0.14
C GLU A 200 0.07 -23.41 -0.95
N LYS A 201 -1.01 -23.23 -1.71
CA LYS A 201 -1.26 -22.00 -2.48
C LYS A 201 -2.03 -21.00 -1.64
N GLU A 202 -1.45 -19.82 -1.49
CA GLU A 202 -2.01 -18.69 -0.77
C GLU A 202 -2.50 -17.62 -1.76
N LYS A 203 -3.39 -16.75 -1.28
CA LYS A 203 -3.97 -15.68 -2.09
C LYS A 203 -3.05 -14.46 -2.13
N LEU A 204 -2.97 -13.83 -3.30
CA LEU A 204 -2.33 -12.52 -3.44
C LEU A 204 -3.18 -11.42 -2.79
N PRO A 205 -2.59 -10.27 -2.45
CA PRO A 205 -3.27 -9.21 -1.71
C PRO A 205 -4.09 -8.34 -2.68
N PHE A 206 -5.13 -8.97 -3.24
CA PHE A 206 -6.05 -8.39 -4.20
C PHE A 206 -6.77 -7.18 -3.60
N GLU A 207 -6.80 -6.07 -4.34
CA GLU A 207 -7.39 -4.83 -3.87
C GLU A 207 -8.11 -4.05 -4.97
N VAL A 208 -9.29 -3.53 -4.65
CA VAL A 208 -10.04 -2.60 -5.50
C VAL A 208 -10.08 -1.22 -4.84
N ILE A 209 -9.66 -0.19 -5.58
CA ILE A 209 -9.54 1.19 -5.10
C ILE A 209 -10.29 2.11 -6.06
N ALA A 210 -11.10 3.03 -5.53
CA ALA A 210 -11.66 4.13 -6.29
C ALA A 210 -11.21 5.47 -5.70
N GLY A 211 -11.18 6.51 -6.51
CA GLY A 211 -10.75 7.81 -6.04
C GLY A 211 -11.24 8.94 -6.92
N ILE A 212 -11.27 10.13 -6.33
CA ILE A 212 -11.53 11.38 -7.01
C ILE A 212 -10.54 12.42 -6.49
N SER A 213 -10.06 13.30 -7.37
CA SER A 213 -9.31 14.48 -6.97
C SER A 213 -9.67 15.66 -7.82
N GLN A 214 -9.59 16.86 -7.24
CA GLN A 214 -9.84 18.08 -7.97
C GLN A 214 -8.85 19.17 -7.56
N GLU A 215 -8.35 19.91 -8.54
CA GLU A 215 -7.65 21.18 -8.31
C GLU A 215 -8.67 22.32 -8.20
N LEU A 216 -8.58 23.10 -7.13
CA LEU A 216 -9.53 24.18 -6.88
C LEU A 216 -9.30 25.34 -7.83
N GLU A 217 -10.39 25.92 -8.35
CA GLU A 217 -10.30 27.13 -9.16
C GLU A 217 -9.72 28.29 -8.31
N ASN A 218 -8.78 29.05 -8.88
CA ASN A 218 -8.15 30.22 -8.27
C ASN A 218 -7.28 29.95 -7.02
N VAL A 219 -7.17 28.70 -6.55
CA VAL A 219 -6.35 28.31 -5.39
C VAL A 219 -5.47 27.13 -5.79
N PRO A 220 -4.13 27.21 -5.66
CA PRO A 220 -3.23 26.16 -6.10
C PRO A 220 -3.22 24.98 -5.12
N VAL A 221 -4.36 24.35 -4.94
CA VAL A 221 -4.61 23.27 -3.99
C VAL A 221 -5.41 22.18 -4.69
N ARG A 222 -4.87 20.96 -4.69
CA ARG A 222 -5.56 19.76 -5.17
C ARG A 222 -5.92 18.89 -3.98
N TRP A 223 -7.19 18.56 -3.83
CA TRP A 223 -7.63 17.60 -2.82
C TRP A 223 -7.84 16.22 -3.45
N HIS A 224 -7.65 15.17 -2.65
CA HIS A 224 -7.78 13.78 -3.05
C HIS A 224 -8.64 13.05 -2.04
N LEU A 225 -9.63 12.32 -2.53
CA LEU A 225 -10.43 11.37 -1.77
C LEU A 225 -10.23 9.99 -2.38
N THR A 226 -9.81 9.03 -1.56
CA THR A 226 -9.62 7.64 -1.99
C THR A 226 -10.44 6.71 -1.12
N LEU A 227 -11.08 5.74 -1.76
CA LEU A 227 -11.77 4.63 -1.15
C LEU A 227 -10.98 3.34 -1.42
N GLU A 228 -10.43 2.73 -0.39
CA GLU A 228 -9.60 1.52 -0.47
C GLU A 228 -10.37 0.24 -0.11
N ASN A 229 -9.85 -0.94 -0.48
CA ASN A 229 -10.44 -2.24 -0.17
C ASN A 229 -11.95 -2.39 -0.48
N LEU A 230 -12.41 -1.85 -1.61
CA LEU A 230 -13.84 -1.85 -1.99
C LEU A 230 -14.44 -3.25 -2.14
N GLN A 231 -13.61 -4.26 -2.41
CA GLN A 231 -14.00 -5.66 -2.51
C GLN A 231 -14.35 -6.30 -1.15
N LYS A 232 -13.88 -5.75 -0.02
CA LYS A 232 -14.05 -6.30 1.33
C LYS A 232 -14.73 -5.27 2.21
N TRP A 233 -16.06 -5.32 2.35
CA TRP A 233 -16.77 -4.36 3.21
C TRP A 233 -16.26 -4.37 4.65
N LYS A 234 -16.09 -5.54 5.28
CA LYS A 234 -15.61 -5.62 6.67
C LYS A 234 -14.08 -5.61 6.69
N VAL A 235 -13.47 -4.42 6.73
CA VAL A 235 -12.02 -4.25 6.95
C VAL A 235 -11.63 -4.11 8.42
N ALA A 236 -12.60 -3.74 9.27
CA ALA A 236 -12.35 -3.62 10.69
C ALA A 236 -12.23 -4.98 11.37
N PHE A 237 -11.26 -5.09 12.28
CA PHE A 237 -11.13 -6.20 13.22
C PHE A 237 -11.21 -5.67 14.66
N ALA A 238 -11.67 -6.51 15.58
CA ALA A 238 -11.66 -6.19 17.00
C ALA A 238 -10.21 -6.20 17.50
N ASN A 239 -9.78 -5.12 18.16
CA ASN A 239 -8.45 -5.07 18.74
C ASN A 239 -8.46 -5.72 20.14
N PRO A 240 -7.77 -6.85 20.37
CA PRO A 240 -7.75 -7.50 21.68
C PRO A 240 -7.19 -6.61 22.78
N ALA A 241 -6.29 -5.68 22.45
CA ALA A 241 -5.76 -4.71 23.42
C ALA A 241 -6.80 -3.68 23.89
N ARG A 242 -8.02 -3.68 23.31
CA ARG A 242 -9.14 -2.81 23.68
C ARG A 242 -10.36 -3.58 24.17
N SER A 243 -10.24 -4.88 24.39
CA SER A 243 -11.34 -5.65 24.96
C SER A 243 -11.53 -5.28 26.43
N GLU A 244 -12.79 -5.09 26.84
CA GLU A 244 -13.14 -4.76 28.22
C GLU A 244 -13.46 -6.04 29.00
N GLN A 245 -13.01 -6.11 30.26
CA GLN A 245 -13.42 -7.18 31.16
C GLN A 245 -14.78 -6.85 31.76
N THR A 246 -15.73 -7.76 31.61
CA THR A 246 -17.05 -7.66 32.23
C THR A 246 -16.97 -8.09 33.69
N ILE A 247 -17.84 -7.53 34.54
CA ILE A 247 -17.90 -7.82 35.99
C ILE A 247 -18.09 -9.33 36.25
N ASP A 248 -18.72 -10.05 35.32
CA ASP A 248 -18.95 -11.50 35.38
C ASP A 248 -17.75 -12.35 34.91
N GLY A 249 -16.59 -11.74 34.65
CA GLY A 249 -15.38 -12.43 34.19
C GLY A 249 -15.33 -12.72 32.69
N GLY A 250 -16.26 -12.17 31.91
CA GLY A 250 -16.26 -12.25 30.44
C GLY A 250 -15.32 -11.23 29.79
N VAL A 251 -14.90 -11.48 28.55
CA VAL A 251 -14.19 -10.51 27.70
C VAL A 251 -15.19 -9.99 26.67
N GLN A 252 -15.44 -8.68 26.67
CA GLN A 252 -16.26 -8.03 25.65
C GLN A 252 -15.35 -7.44 24.57
N GLU A 253 -15.41 -8.00 23.37
CA GLU A 253 -14.68 -7.49 22.21
C GLU A 253 -15.23 -6.16 21.70
N GLU A 254 -14.34 -5.33 21.16
CA GLU A 254 -14.69 -4.06 20.52
C GLU A 254 -15.69 -4.29 19.38
N LYS A 255 -16.91 -3.76 19.54
CA LYS A 255 -17.90 -3.74 18.45
C LYS A 255 -17.68 -2.53 17.56
N VAL A 256 -17.24 -2.78 16.33
CA VAL A 256 -17.10 -1.73 15.32
C VAL A 256 -18.43 -1.49 14.61
N GLY A 257 -18.98 -0.30 14.77
CA GLY A 257 -20.21 0.13 14.08
C GLY A 257 -20.04 0.33 12.58
N PHE A 258 -21.17 0.40 11.85
CA PHE A 258 -21.21 0.56 10.39
C PHE A 258 -20.43 1.79 9.90
N LEU A 259 -20.68 2.97 10.49
CA LEU A 259 -20.01 4.21 10.08
C LEU A 259 -18.50 4.16 10.35
N ALA A 260 -18.10 3.61 11.50
CA ALA A 260 -16.69 3.45 11.82
C ALA A 260 -15.99 2.50 10.85
N ASN A 261 -16.66 1.46 10.38
CA ASN A 261 -16.14 0.60 9.32
C ASN A 261 -16.08 1.34 7.98
N ALA A 262 -17.13 2.07 7.59
CA ALA A 262 -17.16 2.87 6.36
C ALA A 262 -16.00 3.86 6.28
N PHE A 263 -15.72 4.61 7.36
CA PHE A 263 -14.59 5.54 7.41
C PHE A 263 -13.23 4.85 7.27
N ARG A 264 -13.07 3.57 7.67
CA ARG A 264 -11.82 2.82 7.45
C ARG A 264 -11.55 2.50 5.97
N HIS A 265 -12.47 2.80 5.07
CA HIS A 265 -12.19 2.77 3.63
C HIS A 265 -11.65 4.11 3.11
N VAL A 266 -11.72 5.18 3.91
CA VAL A 266 -11.48 6.54 3.43
C VAL A 266 -10.05 6.98 3.69
N ILE A 267 -9.45 7.62 2.69
CA ILE A 267 -8.22 8.38 2.81
C ILE A 267 -8.47 9.75 2.19
N PHE A 268 -8.10 10.81 2.91
CA PHE A 268 -8.18 12.18 2.43
C PHE A 268 -6.79 12.79 2.37
N GLY A 269 -6.45 13.44 1.26
CA GLY A 269 -5.16 14.08 1.03
C GLY A 269 -5.31 15.44 0.38
N VAL A 270 -4.34 16.32 0.60
CA VAL A 270 -4.28 17.66 0.01
C VAL A 270 -2.84 17.91 -0.45
N GLU A 271 -2.69 18.35 -1.69
CA GLU A 271 -1.44 18.82 -2.29
C GLU A 271 -1.54 20.32 -2.55
N VAL A 272 -0.64 21.08 -1.94
CA VAL A 272 -0.55 22.53 -2.07
C VAL A 272 0.61 22.85 -3.02
N LEU A 273 0.34 23.70 -4.00
CA LEU A 273 1.25 24.11 -5.07
C LEU A 273 1.77 22.94 -5.94
N PRO A 274 0.91 22.03 -6.43
CA PRO A 274 1.31 20.79 -7.13
C PRO A 274 2.26 21.03 -8.33
N GLN A 275 2.09 22.14 -9.04
CA GLN A 275 2.85 22.49 -10.24
C GLN A 275 4.08 23.38 -9.99
N LYS A 276 4.25 23.89 -8.76
CA LYS A 276 5.33 24.83 -8.43
C LYS A 276 6.62 24.09 -8.05
N ALA A 277 7.70 24.85 -7.91
CA ALA A 277 9.01 24.29 -7.56
C ALA A 277 9.04 23.68 -6.16
N ILE A 278 8.25 24.23 -5.23
CA ILE A 278 8.05 23.66 -3.89
C ILE A 278 6.58 23.29 -3.78
N ASN A 279 6.32 22.07 -3.34
CA ASN A 279 4.98 21.59 -3.01
C ASN A 279 4.96 21.02 -1.60
N ILE A 280 3.79 21.08 -0.97
CA ILE A 280 3.56 20.56 0.39
C ILE A 280 2.33 19.66 0.32
N ARG A 281 2.39 18.54 1.03
CA ARG A 281 1.36 17.50 1.01
C ARG A 281 1.02 17.12 2.43
N LEU A 282 -0.27 16.92 2.68
CA LEU A 282 -0.80 16.49 3.97
C LEU A 282 -1.95 15.51 3.72
N SER A 283 -2.09 14.50 4.57
CA SER A 283 -3.18 13.55 4.48
C SER A 283 -3.59 12.97 5.82
N TYR A 284 -4.77 12.35 5.81
CA TYR A 284 -5.31 11.56 6.90
C TYR A 284 -5.86 10.23 6.37
N ASN A 285 -5.25 9.14 6.80
CA ASN A 285 -5.73 7.78 6.58
C ASN A 285 -6.53 7.33 7.82
N PHE A 286 -7.84 7.19 7.66
CA PHE A 286 -8.77 6.86 8.74
C PHE A 286 -8.58 5.44 9.26
N ARG A 287 -8.26 4.49 8.38
CA ARG A 287 -7.96 3.11 8.75
C ARG A 287 -6.74 3.02 9.64
N ARG A 288 -5.64 3.61 9.19
CA ARG A 288 -4.36 3.64 9.92
C ARG A 288 -4.53 4.34 11.28
N ALA A 289 -5.31 5.42 11.33
CA ALA A 289 -5.65 6.08 12.58
C ALA A 289 -6.39 5.16 13.56
N ALA A 290 -7.37 4.39 13.07
CA ALA A 290 -8.18 3.51 13.90
C ALA A 290 -7.43 2.26 14.37
N GLU A 291 -6.63 1.64 13.50
CA GLU A 291 -5.89 0.41 13.78
C GLU A 291 -4.73 0.65 14.76
N LEU A 292 -3.99 1.75 14.58
CA LEU A 292 -2.80 2.06 15.38
C LEU A 292 -3.07 2.98 16.58
N LYS A 293 -4.34 3.25 16.89
CA LYS A 293 -4.72 3.98 18.09
C LYS A 293 -4.36 3.16 19.34
N ILE A 294 -3.63 3.78 20.25
CA ILE A 294 -3.31 3.24 21.58
C ILE A 294 -4.27 3.91 22.57
N LEU A 295 -4.86 3.13 23.48
CA LEU A 295 -5.72 3.68 24.53
C LEU A 295 -4.93 4.67 25.39
N ASP A 296 -5.60 5.76 25.80
CA ASP A 296 -5.05 6.82 26.63
C ASP A 296 -3.83 7.57 26.07
N GLN A 297 -3.47 7.37 24.79
CA GLN A 297 -2.37 8.06 24.13
C GLN A 297 -2.80 8.74 22.82
N ARG A 298 -2.27 9.95 22.58
CA ARG A 298 -2.41 10.64 21.29
C ARG A 298 -1.32 10.16 20.33
N THR A 299 -1.68 9.30 19.38
CA THR A 299 -0.71 8.67 18.46
C THR A 299 -0.56 9.39 17.12
N PHE A 300 -1.56 10.15 16.66
CA PHE A 300 -1.61 10.81 15.34
C PHE A 300 -1.29 9.88 14.15
N SER A 301 -1.52 8.58 14.32
CA SER A 301 -1.11 7.53 13.37
C SER A 301 -1.76 7.64 11.98
N GLY A 302 -2.85 8.41 11.85
CA GLY A 302 -3.49 8.67 10.56
C GLY A 302 -2.74 9.68 9.69
N ILE A 303 -1.91 10.54 10.28
CA ILE A 303 -1.36 11.71 9.58
C ILE A 303 -0.08 11.35 8.82
N SER A 304 -0.03 11.76 7.56
CA SER A 304 1.21 11.81 6.77
C SER A 304 1.40 13.20 6.20
N ALA A 305 2.64 13.65 6.14
CA ALA A 305 3.02 14.92 5.54
C ALA A 305 4.27 14.73 4.68
N GLY A 306 4.46 15.62 3.72
CA GLY A 306 5.64 15.59 2.87
C GLY A 306 5.79 16.87 2.07
N PHE A 307 6.93 16.99 1.43
CA PHE A 307 7.22 18.10 0.53
C PHE A 307 8.02 17.60 -0.66
N GLY A 308 7.97 18.36 -1.74
CA GLY A 308 8.71 18.12 -2.95
C GLY A 308 9.42 19.39 -3.40
N ILE A 309 10.65 19.26 -3.87
CA ILE A 309 11.45 20.35 -4.42
C ILE A 309 11.90 19.95 -5.82
N ARG A 310 11.53 20.75 -6.82
CA ARG A 310 12.01 20.63 -8.20
C ARG A 310 13.12 21.63 -8.46
N PHE A 311 14.28 21.13 -8.89
CA PHE A 311 15.43 21.92 -9.31
C PHE A 311 15.94 21.40 -10.67
N ASN A 312 15.71 22.17 -11.73
CA ASN A 312 16.07 21.81 -13.10
C ASN A 312 15.51 20.42 -13.49
N LYS A 313 16.37 19.48 -13.89
CA LYS A 313 16.02 18.09 -14.25
C LYS A 313 15.76 17.19 -13.04
N PHE A 314 16.06 17.67 -11.82
CA PHE A 314 15.94 16.88 -10.60
C PHE A 314 14.70 17.27 -9.81
N ARG A 315 14.09 16.27 -9.18
CA ARG A 315 13.04 16.45 -8.19
C ARG A 315 13.33 15.56 -7.00
N PHE A 316 13.32 16.18 -5.83
CA PHE A 316 13.47 15.52 -4.55
C PHE A 316 12.12 15.53 -3.86
N ASP A 317 11.66 14.36 -3.41
CA ASP A 317 10.45 14.24 -2.62
C ASP A 317 10.79 13.58 -1.29
N TYR A 318 10.23 14.12 -0.21
CA TYR A 318 10.35 13.57 1.13
C TYR A 318 8.96 13.41 1.73
N SER A 319 8.76 12.32 2.46
CA SER A 319 7.55 12.12 3.25
C SER A 319 7.86 11.57 4.63
N TYR A 320 6.99 11.91 5.55
CA TYR A 320 6.99 11.46 6.92
C TYR A 320 5.60 10.95 7.28
N SER A 321 5.54 9.71 7.75
CA SER A 321 4.32 9.07 8.22
C SER A 321 4.55 8.58 9.64
N ARG A 322 3.67 8.97 10.56
CA ARG A 322 3.71 8.49 11.95
C ARG A 322 2.84 7.23 12.06
N TYR A 323 3.40 6.13 12.56
CA TYR A 323 2.65 4.88 12.75
C TYR A 323 2.26 4.70 14.22
N THR A 324 3.17 4.96 15.16
CA THR A 324 2.90 4.95 16.60
C THR A 324 3.68 6.07 17.31
N SER A 325 3.52 6.19 18.63
CA SER A 325 4.32 7.12 19.43
C SER A 325 5.82 6.82 19.36
N ALA A 326 6.19 5.54 19.21
CA ALA A 326 7.55 5.05 19.21
C ALA A 326 8.09 4.71 17.80
N SER A 327 7.27 4.87 16.75
CA SER A 327 7.68 4.49 15.41
C SER A 327 7.12 5.36 14.29
N ASN A 328 8.00 5.71 13.37
CA ASN A 328 7.76 6.54 12.21
C ASN A 328 8.44 5.93 10.98
N THR A 329 8.00 6.37 9.81
CA THR A 329 8.59 5.99 8.54
C THR A 329 8.87 7.23 7.73
N SER A 330 10.10 7.32 7.26
CA SER A 330 10.56 8.36 6.35
C SER A 330 10.83 7.74 4.99
N GLN A 331 10.37 8.41 3.94
CA GLN A 331 10.65 8.03 2.56
C GLN A 331 11.37 9.16 1.84
N PHE A 332 12.35 8.77 1.04
CA PHE A 332 13.14 9.65 0.20
C PHE A 332 12.97 9.22 -1.24
N GLY A 333 12.77 10.19 -2.13
CA GLY A 333 12.57 9.96 -3.54
C GLY A 333 13.38 10.95 -4.36
N LEU A 334 13.99 10.44 -5.43
CA LEU A 334 14.68 11.21 -6.44
C LEU A 334 14.09 10.86 -7.79
N MET A 335 13.65 11.88 -8.52
CA MET A 335 13.24 11.75 -9.91
C MET A 335 14.13 12.63 -10.80
N ILE A 336 14.55 12.08 -11.93
CA ILE A 336 15.44 12.70 -12.90
C ILE A 336 14.75 12.68 -14.26
N ASN A 337 14.71 13.82 -14.93
CA ASN A 337 14.33 13.92 -16.33
C ASN A 337 15.59 13.85 -17.21
N LEU A 338 15.79 12.73 -17.91
CA LEU A 338 17.05 12.42 -18.62
C LEU A 338 17.29 13.34 -19.83
#